data_AF-A0A6J4Y870-F1
#
_entry.id   AF-A0A6J4Y870-F1
#
_cell.length_a   1.000
_cell.length_b   1.000
_cell.length_c   1.000
_cell.angle_alpha   90.00
_cell.angle_beta   90.00
_cell.angle_gamma   90.00
#
_symmetry.space_group_name_H-M   'P 1'
#
loop_
_entity.id
_entity.type
_entity.pdbx_description
1 polymer ?
#
loop_
_entity_poly.entity_id
_entity_poly.type
_entity_poly.pdbx_seq_one_letter_code
_entity_poly.pdbx_strand_id
1 'polypeptide(L)'
;MGHSPVKLLDKVRQRIRLKGYSISTERSYVFWIKRFILFHGKRHPQEMEKLEIEAFLSHLVMTRNVASSTQNQAFNAILFL
;
A
#
# COMPACT_ATOMS: atom_id res chain seq x y z
N MET A 1 22.89 -7.09 -20.74
CA MET A 1 22.75 -6.85 -19.29
C MET A 1 21.28 -7.04 -18.95
N GLY A 2 20.94 -8.04 -18.14
CA GLY A 2 19.54 -8.32 -17.80
C GLY A 2 18.99 -7.20 -16.91
N HIS A 3 17.99 -6.46 -17.39
CA HIS A 3 17.23 -5.56 -16.52
C HIS A 3 16.42 -6.44 -15.55
N SER A 4 16.86 -6.50 -14.29
CA SER A 4 16.04 -7.07 -13.22
C SER A 4 14.69 -6.36 -13.21
N PRO A 5 13.56 -7.08 -13.15
CA PRO A 5 12.25 -6.46 -13.14
C PRO A 5 12.14 -5.48 -11.97
N VAL A 6 11.72 -4.23 -12.26
CA VAL A 6 11.55 -3.19 -11.24
C VAL A 6 10.56 -3.68 -10.19
N LYS A 7 10.99 -3.68 -8.92
CA LYS A 7 10.15 -4.15 -7.81
C LYS A 7 8.92 -3.25 -7.69
N LEU A 8 7.79 -3.82 -7.27
CA LEU A 8 6.51 -3.09 -7.14
C LEU A 8 6.65 -1.78 -6.36
N LEU A 9 7.30 -1.81 -5.20
CA LEU A 9 7.46 -0.62 -4.37
C LEU A 9 8.31 0.47 -5.03
N ASP A 10 9.23 0.10 -5.92
CA ASP A 10 10.03 1.08 -6.68
C ASP A 10 9.18 1.74 -7.77
N LYS A 11 8.29 0.97 -8.44
CA LYS A 11 7.29 1.54 -9.37
C LYS A 11 6.36 2.52 -8.67
N VAL A 12 5.90 2.18 -7.46
CA VAL A 12 5.07 3.07 -6.62
C VAL A 12 5.80 4.38 -6.32
N ARG A 13 7.05 4.32 -5.85
CA ARG A 13 7.86 5.52 -5.57
C ARG A 13 8.01 6.40 -6.80
N GLN A 14 8.34 5.81 -7.95
CA GLN A 14 8.47 6.53 -9.21
C GLN A 14 7.15 7.22 -9.58
N ARG A 15 6.02 6.52 -9.49
CA ARG A 15 4.69 7.08 -9.80
C ARG A 15 4.28 8.22 -8.85
N ILE A 16 4.59 8.09 -7.55
CA ILE A 16 4.33 9.15 -6.56
C ILE A 16 5.15 10.40 -6.88
N ARG A 17 6.44 10.25 -7.17
CA ARG A 17 7.33 11.37 -7.53
C ARG A 17 6.91 12.03 -8.84
N LEU A 18 6.53 11.24 -9.85
CA LEU A 18 6.02 11.75 -11.12
C LEU A 18 4.74 12.58 -10.95
N LYS A 19 3.89 12.21 -9.98
CA LYS A 19 2.68 12.97 -9.63
C LYS A 19 2.94 14.20 -8.75
N GLY A 20 4.20 14.49 -8.39
CA GLY A 20 4.57 15.65 -7.58
C GLY A 20 4.15 15.55 -6.11
N TYR A 21 3.85 14.35 -5.60
CA TYR A 21 3.54 14.17 -4.18
C TYR A 21 4.79 14.35 -3.31
N SER A 22 4.57 14.76 -2.06
CA SER A 22 5.65 14.92 -1.09
C SER A 22 6.33 13.59 -0.75
N ILE A 23 7.57 13.68 -0.27
CA ILE A 23 8.32 12.54 0.27
C ILE A 23 7.61 11.90 1.47
N SER A 24 6.84 12.67 2.26
CA SER A 24 6.04 12.11 3.35
C SER A 24 4.92 11.21 2.82
N THR A 25 4.25 11.60 1.74
CA THR A 25 3.25 10.75 1.06
C THR A 25 3.89 9.51 0.48
N GLU A 26 5.05 9.61 -0.16
CA GLU A 26 5.82 8.45 -0.63
C GLU A 26 6.06 7.42 0.47
N ARG A 27 6.60 7.88 1.61
CA ARG A 27 6.89 7.03 2.76
C ARG A 27 5.64 6.38 3.32
N SER A 28 4.56 7.15 3.47
CA SER A 28 3.29 6.65 3.99
C SER A 28 2.69 5.59 3.05
N TYR A 29 2.67 5.85 1.75
CA TYR A 29 2.07 4.93 0.78
C TYR A 29 2.86 3.63 0.68
N VAL A 30 4.18 3.71 0.55
CA VAL A 30 5.05 2.53 0.52
C VAL A 30 4.91 1.70 1.79
N PHE A 31 4.80 2.35 2.95
CA PHE A 31 4.59 1.68 4.23
C PHE A 31 3.28 0.88 4.24
N TRP A 32 2.17 1.51 3.85
CA TRP A 32 0.85 0.86 3.87
C TRP A 32 0.73 -0.25 2.83
N ILE A 33 1.21 -0.03 1.61
CA ILE A 33 1.25 -1.06 0.56
C ILE A 33 2.06 -2.27 1.01
N LYS A 34 3.24 -2.05 1.63
CA LYS A 34 4.05 -3.15 2.16
C LYS A 34 3.31 -3.92 3.25
N ARG A 35 2.61 -3.24 4.16
CA ARG A 35 1.83 -3.90 5.22
C ARG A 35 0.64 -4.69 4.67
N PHE A 36 -0.04 -4.16 3.67
CA PHE A 36 -1.13 -4.84 2.97
C PHE A 36 -0.65 -6.15 2.33
N ILE A 37 0.46 -6.11 1.59
CA ILE A 37 1.07 -7.29 0.98
C ILE A 37 1.49 -8.32 2.03
N LEU A 38 2.10 -7.88 3.13
CA LEU A 38 2.55 -8.79 4.19
C LEU A 38 1.38 -9.42 4.95
N PHE A 39 0.30 -8.68 5.18
CA PHE A 39 -0.93 -9.19 5.79
C PHE A 39 -1.54 -10.33 4.96
N HIS A 40 -1.50 -10.22 3.64
CA HIS A 40 -1.98 -11.23 2.69
C HIS A 40 -0.91 -12.22 2.24
N GLY A 41 0.11 -12.47 3.06
CA GLY A 41 1.08 -13.55 2.81
C GLY A 41 1.96 -13.34 1.56
N LYS A 42 2.26 -12.10 1.20
CA LYS A 42 3.02 -11.71 -0.01
C LYS A 42 2.30 -12.01 -1.34
N ARG A 43 0.97 -12.18 -1.34
CA ARG A 43 0.16 -12.17 -2.56
C ARG A 43 0.34 -10.86 -3.32
N HIS A 44 0.30 -10.93 -4.65
CA HIS A 44 0.48 -9.74 -5.48
C HIS A 44 -0.79 -8.88 -5.43
N PRO A 45 -0.72 -7.56 -5.24
CA PRO A 45 -1.91 -6.72 -5.10
C PRO A 45 -2.87 -6.70 -6.29
N GLN A 46 -2.41 -7.05 -7.49
CA GLN A 46 -3.30 -7.18 -8.65
C GLN A 46 -4.24 -8.39 -8.56
N GLU A 47 -3.97 -9.33 -7.66
CA GLU A 47 -4.83 -10.51 -7.39
C GLU A 47 -5.74 -10.28 -6.19
N MET A 48 -5.78 -9.05 -5.66
CA MET A 48 -6.46 -8.69 -4.43
C MET A 48 -7.43 -7.56 -4.71
N GLU A 49 -8.71 -7.80 -4.44
CA GLU A 49 -9.77 -6.86 -4.75
C GLU A 49 -10.43 -6.38 -3.45
N LYS A 50 -11.72 -6.05 -3.53
CA LYS A 50 -12.49 -5.47 -2.44
C LYS A 50 -12.40 -6.27 -1.14
N LEU A 51 -12.50 -7.60 -1.20
CA LEU A 51 -12.52 -8.45 -0.02
C LEU A 51 -11.20 -8.38 0.76
N GLU A 52 -10.07 -8.42 0.08
CA GLU A 52 -8.75 -8.29 0.69
C GLU A 52 -8.53 -6.90 1.29
N ILE A 53 -9.03 -5.86 0.62
CA ILE A 53 -8.96 -4.48 1.12
C ILE A 53 -9.77 -4.36 2.42
N GLU A 54 -11.03 -4.81 2.40
CA GLU A 54 -11.92 -4.78 3.57
C GLU A 54 -11.33 -5.58 4.74
N ALA A 55 -10.82 -6.78 4.50
CA ALA A 55 -10.19 -7.60 5.53
C ALA A 55 -9.00 -6.89 6.19
N PHE A 56 -8.13 -6.26 5.39
CA PHE A 56 -6.99 -5.51 5.91
C PHE A 56 -7.42 -4.28 6.71
N LEU A 57 -8.35 -3.48 6.19
CA LEU A 57 -8.83 -2.27 6.86
C LEU A 57 -9.57 -2.59 8.16
N SER A 58 -10.35 -3.67 8.19
CA SER A 58 -10.99 -4.17 9.41
C SER A 58 -9.97 -4.62 10.44
N HIS A 59 -8.91 -5.33 10.03
CA HIS A 59 -7.81 -5.70 10.93
C HIS A 59 -7.12 -4.49 11.56
N LEU A 60 -6.92 -3.41 10.79
CA LEU A 60 -6.32 -2.19 11.32
C LEU A 60 -7.16 -1.57 12.44
N VAL A 61 -8.48 -1.55 12.30
CA VAL A 61 -9.37 -0.98 13.32
C VAL A 61 -9.52 -1.94 14.50
N MET A 62 -9.88 -3.19 14.23
CA MET A 62 -10.25 -4.15 15.27
C MET A 62 -9.07 -4.67 16.07
N THR A 63 -7.92 -4.92 15.42
CA THR A 63 -6.76 -5.53 16.09
C THR A 63 -5.67 -4.52 16.40
N ARG A 64 -5.50 -3.50 15.55
CA ARG A 64 -4.44 -2.49 15.73
C ARG A 64 -4.95 -1.20 16.35
N ASN A 65 -6.26 -1.07 16.57
CA ASN A 65 -6.92 0.09 17.17
C ASN A 65 -6.46 1.43 16.57
N VAL A 66 -6.28 1.47 15.24
CA VAL A 66 -5.85 2.70 14.57
C VAL A 66 -7.00 3.69 14.45
N ALA A 67 -6.68 4.98 14.50
CA ALA A 67 -7.66 6.03 14.24
C ALA A 67 -8.17 5.98 12.78
N SER A 68 -9.38 6.49 12.54
CA SER A 68 -10.00 6.53 11.20
C SER A 68 -9.14 7.29 10.18
N SER A 69 -8.43 8.35 10.60
CA SER A 69 -7.50 9.07 9.73
C SER A 69 -6.30 8.23 9.29
N THR A 70 -5.85 7.31 10.14
CA THR A 70 -4.79 6.34 9.82
C THR A 70 -5.31 5.25 8.89
N GLN A 71 -6.53 4.76 9.10
CA GLN A 71 -7.19 3.83 8.19
C GLN A 71 -7.37 4.44 6.79
N ASN A 72 -7.78 5.71 6.70
CA ASN A 72 -7.91 6.42 5.43
C ASN A 72 -6.56 6.58 4.69
N GLN A 73 -5.46 6.80 5.41
CA GLN A 73 -4.13 6.79 4.78
C GLN A 73 -3.77 5.43 4.19
N ALA A 74 -4.09 4.35 4.90
CA ALA A 74 -3.90 2.99 4.42
C ALA A 74 -4.75 2.70 3.18
N PHE A 75 -6.04 3.06 3.21
CA PHE A 75 -6.97 2.89 2.11
C PHE A 75 -6.52 3.63 0.84
N ASN A 76 -6.19 4.92 0.96
CA ASN A 76 -5.71 5.73 -0.16
C ASN A 76 -4.40 5.20 -0.76
N ALA A 77 -3.50 4.67 0.09
CA ALA A 77 -2.28 4.04 -0.38
C ALA A 77 -2.55 2.76 -1.19
N ILE A 78 -3.56 1.97 -0.81
CA ILE A 78 -3.92 0.75 -1.54
C ILE A 78 -4.62 1.10 -2.85
N LEU A 79 -5.54 2.07 -2.86
CA LEU A 79 -6.20 2.56 -4.08
C LEU A 79 -5.23 3.20 -5.10
N PHE A 80 -4.02 3.54 -4.69
CA PHE A 80 -3.01 4.14 -5.57
C PHE A 80 -2.33 3.12 -6.51
N LEU A 81 -2.36 1.83 -6.16
CA LEU A 81 -1.78 0.74 -6.96
C LEU A 81 -2.49 0.57 -8.30
#